data_AF-A0AAV4LYH9-F1
#
_entry.id   AF-A0AAV4LYH9-F1
#
_cell.length_a   1.000
_cell.length_b   1.000
_cell.length_c   1.000
_cell.angle_alpha   90.00
_cell.angle_beta   90.00
_cell.angle_gamma   90.00
#
_symmetry.space_group_name_H-M   'P 1'
#
loop_
_entity.id
_entity.type
_entity.pdbx_description
1 polymer ?
#
loop_
_entity_poly.entity_id
_entity_poly.type
_entity_poly.pdbx_seq_one_letter_code
_entity_poly.pdbx_strand_id
1 'polypeptide(L)'
;MLSLRNRCCSLTVTVTVLIFVRTVFNVDVCDFDAENSIGNNAAHVCLMNCDEPSTCVAYCPRNMGGKGYMWHPASENTTEQNLVAYAGDLNGAYRLWLHMVPAFGSFVPPVTYEENRTRTRLTFHASTYSHLVMTEERLLFICGPSDMELSERLLSYLTIHAFQQHDETIPWTADSPIVNELKRDKKGLGLLYVTRMQSLLPMQGCGSVPFPPFGNEADISINIITGMSSCVVNSMSTRPIVFVCEGRLEPPDCMTSVLNERDEIVKVSSPRTFISNYNDERSMVISLFKTSFNPLSGYCRCVDPATGAVKAKIEFRSQREYVCDITSKLFRHRIQRIRGNWCSVVLYPGSSLTIKFPVDQSNFGVPADGSEGAGTKDEGPYPFSIDFSPTDLSFMKVGQWSTGIDSIEDVEYHKVLAGDALELDVSQISKGEVKLIYNSGRPLSLIGNINSFFFIWNFVPSPMLNLAAIHALVNVVFVMTED
;
A
#
# COMPACT_ATOMS: atom_id res chain seq x y z
N MET A 1 45.47 -20.25 -39.03
CA MET A 1 45.02 -20.61 -37.67
C MET A 1 45.07 -19.49 -36.63
N LEU A 2 45.59 -18.28 -36.91
CA LEU A 2 45.60 -17.16 -35.95
C LEU A 2 44.40 -16.19 -36.03
N SER A 3 43.57 -16.29 -37.07
CA SER A 3 42.42 -15.38 -37.26
C SER A 3 41.12 -15.81 -36.55
N LEU A 4 41.04 -17.02 -36.01
CA LEU A 4 39.84 -17.55 -35.34
C LEU A 4 39.86 -17.34 -33.82
N ARG A 5 41.02 -17.05 -33.22
CA ARG A 5 41.16 -16.91 -31.76
C ARG A 5 40.69 -15.54 -31.23
N ASN A 6 40.80 -14.48 -32.04
CA ASN A 6 40.38 -13.13 -31.63
C ASN A 6 38.85 -12.90 -31.73
N ARG A 7 38.11 -13.74 -32.46
CA ARG A 7 36.64 -13.62 -32.54
C ARG A 7 35.92 -14.24 -31.34
N CYS A 8 36.50 -15.25 -30.69
CA CYS A 8 35.91 -15.84 -29.47
C CYS A 8 36.00 -14.92 -28.25
N CYS A 9 37.12 -14.20 -28.05
CA CYS A 9 37.25 -13.28 -26.91
C CYS A 9 36.35 -12.04 -27.01
N SER A 10 36.10 -11.54 -28.23
CA SER A 10 35.20 -10.40 -28.42
C SER A 10 33.75 -10.78 -28.13
N LEU A 11 33.33 -12.01 -28.47
CA LEU A 11 31.95 -12.46 -28.28
C LEU A 11 31.64 -12.74 -26.81
N THR A 12 32.58 -13.34 -26.07
CA THR A 12 32.41 -13.60 -24.64
C THR A 12 32.31 -12.31 -23.85
N VAL A 13 33.17 -11.32 -24.11
CA VAL A 13 33.11 -10.01 -23.42
C VAL A 13 31.78 -9.29 -23.67
N THR A 14 31.24 -9.31 -24.90
CA THR A 14 29.93 -8.69 -25.17
C THR A 14 28.76 -9.40 -24.47
N VAL A 15 28.79 -10.73 -24.39
CA VAL A 15 27.75 -11.50 -23.70
C VAL A 15 27.84 -11.29 -22.18
N THR A 16 29.04 -11.26 -21.60
CA THR A 16 29.22 -10.99 -20.17
C THR A 16 28.79 -9.57 -19.82
N VAL A 17 29.07 -8.57 -20.67
CA VAL A 17 28.61 -7.18 -20.45
C VAL A 17 27.08 -7.08 -20.58
N LEU A 18 26.44 -7.76 -21.53
CA LEU A 18 24.99 -7.78 -21.66
C LEU A 18 24.29 -8.47 -20.47
N ILE A 19 24.87 -9.56 -19.97
CA ILE A 19 24.40 -10.22 -18.75
C ILE A 19 24.61 -9.29 -17.54
N PHE A 20 25.78 -8.64 -17.44
CA PHE A 20 26.09 -7.72 -16.35
C PHE A 20 25.17 -6.49 -16.34
N VAL A 21 24.86 -5.92 -17.50
CA VAL A 21 23.91 -4.79 -17.62
C VAL A 21 22.49 -5.21 -17.26
N ARG A 22 22.06 -6.43 -17.63
CA ARG A 22 20.77 -6.98 -17.17
C ARG A 22 20.72 -7.25 -15.67
N THR A 23 21.83 -7.66 -15.06
CA THR A 23 21.90 -7.89 -13.61
C THR A 23 22.06 -6.60 -12.80
N VAL A 24 22.56 -5.52 -13.42
CA VAL A 24 22.78 -4.22 -12.75
C VAL A 24 21.58 -3.29 -12.88
N PHE A 25 20.80 -3.41 -13.95
CA PHE A 25 19.50 -2.74 -14.10
C PHE A 25 18.42 -3.81 -14.20
N ASN A 26 17.86 -4.20 -13.05
CA ASN A 26 16.64 -5.00 -13.02
C ASN A 26 15.52 -4.17 -13.65
N VAL A 27 15.21 -4.45 -14.90
CA VAL A 27 14.01 -3.94 -15.58
C VAL A 27 13.04 -5.09 -15.58
N ASP A 28 11.98 -4.98 -14.79
CA ASP A 28 10.88 -5.93 -14.85
C ASP A 28 10.07 -5.66 -16.10
N VAL A 29 9.98 -6.68 -16.97
CA VAL A 29 9.32 -6.59 -18.27
C VAL A 29 8.17 -7.58 -18.34
N CYS A 30 6.96 -7.08 -18.59
CA CYS A 30 5.81 -7.89 -18.97
C CYS A 30 5.53 -7.67 -20.44
N ASP A 31 5.62 -8.73 -21.24
CA ASP A 31 5.37 -8.66 -22.68
C ASP A 31 4.22 -9.58 -23.05
N PHE A 32 3.04 -9.00 -23.27
CA PHE A 32 1.85 -9.75 -23.69
C PHE A 32 1.87 -10.15 -25.18
N ASP A 33 2.88 -9.72 -25.93
CA ASP A 33 3.11 -10.10 -27.33
C ASP A 33 4.14 -11.24 -27.45
N ALA A 34 5.00 -11.43 -26.44
CA ALA A 34 6.01 -12.47 -26.43
C ALA A 34 5.38 -13.87 -26.46
N GLU A 35 5.86 -14.72 -27.37
CA GLU A 35 5.47 -16.14 -27.53
C GLU A 35 3.95 -16.41 -27.67
N ASN A 36 3.16 -15.42 -28.14
CA ASN A 36 1.69 -15.51 -28.21
C ASN A 36 1.05 -15.83 -26.84
N SER A 37 1.61 -15.30 -25.75
CA SER A 37 1.17 -15.61 -24.37
C SER A 37 -0.33 -15.43 -24.16
N ILE A 38 -0.92 -14.34 -24.65
CA ILE A 38 -2.39 -14.12 -24.61
C ILE A 38 -3.12 -14.68 -25.85
N GLY A 39 -2.41 -15.04 -26.92
CA GLY A 39 -3.02 -15.63 -28.12
C GLY A 39 -3.40 -17.10 -27.93
N ASN A 40 -2.64 -17.81 -27.11
CA ASN A 40 -2.83 -19.24 -26.83
C ASN A 40 -3.55 -19.53 -25.51
N ASN A 41 -3.75 -18.51 -24.67
CA ASN A 41 -4.33 -18.64 -23.34
C ASN A 41 -5.52 -17.70 -23.16
N ALA A 42 -6.39 -18.02 -22.20
CA ALA A 42 -7.50 -17.14 -21.82
C ALA A 42 -7.00 -15.89 -21.11
N ALA A 43 -5.98 -16.01 -20.26
CA ALA A 43 -5.31 -14.87 -19.68
C ALA A 43 -3.81 -15.13 -19.44
N HIS A 44 -3.02 -14.07 -19.41
CA HIS A 44 -1.65 -14.07 -18.91
C HIS A 44 -1.56 -13.01 -17.82
N VAL A 45 -1.19 -13.43 -16.60
CA VAL A 45 -1.05 -12.54 -15.45
C VAL A 45 0.41 -12.15 -15.29
N CYS A 46 0.66 -10.85 -15.24
CA CYS A 46 1.94 -10.27 -14.88
C CYS A 46 1.77 -9.45 -13.62
N LEU A 47 2.68 -9.68 -12.68
CA LEU A 47 2.69 -8.98 -11.43
C LEU A 47 4.01 -8.23 -11.27
N MET A 48 3.95 -6.89 -11.23
CA MET A 48 5.12 -6.05 -11.16
C MET A 48 5.23 -5.39 -9.79
N ASN A 49 6.36 -5.61 -9.14
CA ASN A 49 6.80 -4.81 -8.01
C ASN A 49 7.91 -3.85 -8.46
N CYS A 50 7.57 -2.58 -8.58
CA CYS A 50 8.53 -1.56 -9.02
C CYS A 50 9.32 -0.96 -7.84
N ASP A 51 9.35 -1.63 -6.67
CA ASP A 51 10.20 -1.24 -5.53
C ASP A 51 11.68 -1.30 -5.92
N GLU A 52 12.45 -0.29 -5.48
CA GLU A 52 13.87 -0.04 -5.83
C GLU A 52 14.05 0.68 -7.18
N PRO A 53 15.23 1.20 -7.59
CA PRO A 53 15.35 2.06 -8.77
C PRO A 53 15.26 1.27 -10.09
N SER A 54 14.30 0.35 -10.18
CA SER A 54 13.94 -0.41 -11.36
C SER A 54 12.91 0.38 -12.17
N THR A 55 13.02 0.29 -13.49
CA THR A 55 11.96 0.72 -14.38
C THR A 55 11.11 -0.48 -14.70
N CYS A 56 9.80 -0.42 -14.46
CA CYS A 56 8.88 -1.46 -14.89
C CYS A 56 8.32 -1.11 -16.27
N VAL A 57 8.31 -2.08 -17.19
CA VAL A 57 7.82 -1.87 -18.54
C VAL A 57 6.84 -2.97 -18.92
N ALA A 58 5.66 -2.58 -19.40
CA ALA A 58 4.68 -3.51 -19.92
C ALA A 58 4.33 -3.22 -21.39
N TYR A 59 4.20 -4.26 -22.19
CA TYR A 59 3.85 -4.17 -23.61
C TYR A 59 2.50 -4.83 -23.88
N CYS A 60 1.64 -4.13 -24.60
CA CYS A 60 0.38 -4.67 -25.13
C CYS A 60 0.41 -4.61 -26.66
N PRO A 61 0.22 -5.74 -27.36
CA PRO A 61 0.16 -5.76 -28.83
C PRO A 61 -0.99 -4.87 -29.33
N ARG A 62 -0.84 -4.27 -30.50
CA ARG A 62 -1.93 -3.54 -31.17
C ARG A 62 -2.85 -4.43 -31.98
N ASN A 63 -2.33 -5.56 -32.45
CA ASN A 63 -3.10 -6.50 -33.25
C ASN A 63 -2.70 -7.92 -32.89
N MET A 64 -3.69 -8.73 -32.53
CA MET A 64 -3.51 -10.15 -32.31
C MET A 64 -4.64 -10.90 -33.01
N GLY A 65 -4.27 -11.86 -33.88
CA GLY A 65 -5.25 -12.64 -34.63
C GLY A 65 -6.20 -11.82 -35.52
N GLY A 66 -5.78 -10.63 -35.99
CA GLY A 66 -6.60 -9.74 -36.81
C GLY A 66 -7.55 -8.84 -36.01
N LYS A 67 -7.45 -8.81 -34.68
CA LYS A 67 -8.24 -7.96 -33.79
C LYS A 67 -7.37 -6.89 -33.16
N GLY A 68 -7.91 -5.67 -33.05
CA GLY A 68 -7.27 -4.56 -32.34
C GLY A 68 -7.22 -4.83 -30.84
N TYR A 69 -6.05 -4.58 -30.24
CA TYR A 69 -5.82 -4.67 -28.79
C TYR A 69 -5.35 -3.33 -28.25
N MET A 70 -5.72 -3.04 -27.00
CA MET A 70 -5.34 -1.82 -26.28
C MET A 70 -5.35 -2.04 -24.77
N TRP A 71 -4.81 -1.06 -24.04
CA TRP A 71 -4.92 -1.00 -22.59
C TRP A 71 -6.30 -0.54 -22.15
N HIS A 72 -6.85 -1.24 -21.16
CA HIS A 72 -8.11 -0.92 -20.50
C HIS A 72 -7.87 -0.58 -19.03
N PRO A 73 -8.66 0.35 -18.45
CA PRO A 73 -9.81 1.03 -19.07
C PRO A 73 -9.41 2.00 -20.19
N ALA A 74 -10.13 1.93 -21.30
CA ALA A 74 -9.93 2.84 -22.42
C ALA A 74 -10.27 4.28 -21.99
N SER A 75 -9.38 5.22 -22.32
CA SER A 75 -9.60 6.65 -22.14
C SER A 75 -10.04 7.26 -23.46
N GLU A 76 -11.05 8.15 -23.44
CA GLU A 76 -11.56 8.82 -24.65
C GLU A 76 -10.48 9.69 -25.34
N ASN A 77 -9.46 10.10 -24.59
CA ASN A 77 -8.30 10.85 -25.08
C ASN A 77 -7.02 10.24 -24.49
N THR A 78 -6.42 9.26 -25.17
CA THR A 78 -5.11 8.65 -24.82
C THR A 78 -3.95 9.63 -25.05
N THR A 79 -3.92 10.70 -24.26
CA THR A 79 -2.71 11.50 -24.02
C THR A 79 -2.06 11.00 -22.73
N GLU A 80 -0.77 11.23 -22.55
CA GLU A 80 -0.01 10.82 -21.34
C GLU A 80 -0.68 11.27 -20.02
N GLN A 81 -1.49 12.33 -20.06
CA GLN A 81 -2.18 12.90 -18.90
C GLN A 81 -3.49 12.18 -18.52
N ASN A 82 -3.99 11.28 -19.37
CA ASN A 82 -5.34 10.70 -19.23
C ASN A 82 -5.32 9.18 -19.11
N LEU A 83 -4.19 8.59 -18.69
CA LEU A 83 -4.13 7.19 -18.33
C LEU A 83 -5.08 6.89 -17.17
N VAL A 84 -5.83 5.82 -17.32
CA VAL A 84 -6.76 5.32 -16.31
C VAL A 84 -6.35 3.88 -16.01
N ALA A 85 -6.41 3.49 -14.74
CA ALA A 85 -6.25 2.12 -14.29
C ALA A 85 -7.53 1.66 -13.59
N TYR A 86 -7.71 0.34 -13.48
CA TYR A 86 -8.62 -0.19 -12.49
C TYR A 86 -7.92 -0.22 -11.13
N ALA A 87 -8.58 0.23 -10.09
CA ALA A 87 -8.14 0.06 -8.72
C ALA A 87 -9.18 -0.79 -7.99
N GLY A 88 -8.73 -1.70 -7.13
CA GLY A 88 -9.64 -2.59 -6.41
C GLY A 88 -9.03 -3.08 -5.11
N ASP A 89 -9.91 -3.37 -4.15
CA ASP A 89 -9.59 -4.11 -2.93
C ASP A 89 -10.61 -5.26 -2.78
N LEU A 90 -10.55 -5.98 -1.66
CA LEU A 90 -11.46 -7.10 -1.36
C LEU A 90 -12.96 -6.77 -1.48
N ASN A 91 -13.33 -5.49 -1.47
CA ASN A 91 -14.73 -5.03 -1.54
C ASN A 91 -15.13 -4.57 -2.97
N GLY A 92 -14.31 -4.81 -4.01
CA GLY A 92 -14.63 -4.53 -5.43
C GLY A 92 -13.71 -3.51 -6.13
N ALA A 93 -14.01 -3.23 -7.41
CA ALA A 93 -13.16 -2.48 -8.34
C ALA A 93 -13.79 -1.17 -8.86
N TYR A 94 -12.96 -0.19 -9.22
CA TYR A 94 -13.38 1.08 -9.81
C TYR A 94 -12.26 1.68 -10.69
N ARG A 95 -12.56 2.75 -11.42
CA ARG A 95 -11.59 3.42 -12.32
C ARG A 95 -10.84 4.54 -11.60
N LEU A 96 -9.52 4.64 -11.80
CA LEU A 96 -8.65 5.66 -11.22
C LEU A 96 -7.85 6.38 -12.31
N TRP A 97 -7.89 7.71 -12.30
CA TRP A 97 -7.08 8.55 -13.20
C TRP A 97 -5.67 8.72 -12.64
N LEU A 98 -4.64 8.35 -13.40
CA LEU A 98 -3.26 8.31 -12.90
C LEU A 98 -2.64 9.69 -12.71
N HIS A 99 -3.10 10.72 -13.42
CA HIS A 99 -2.64 12.10 -13.18
C HIS A 99 -3.07 12.63 -11.80
N MET A 100 -4.04 11.99 -11.14
CA MET A 100 -4.46 12.34 -9.79
C MET A 100 -3.55 11.73 -8.71
N VAL A 101 -2.59 10.87 -9.09
CA VAL A 101 -1.56 10.33 -8.20
C VAL A 101 -0.50 11.43 -8.04
N PRO A 102 -0.40 12.09 -6.87
CA PRO A 102 0.57 13.16 -6.70
C PRO A 102 1.99 12.59 -6.84
N ALA A 103 2.76 13.15 -7.75
CA ALA A 103 4.18 12.85 -7.92
C ALA A 103 5.00 13.98 -7.32
N PHE A 104 5.97 13.64 -6.48
CA PHE A 104 6.91 14.58 -5.90
C PHE A 104 8.33 14.32 -6.39
N GLY A 105 9.15 15.36 -6.58
CA GLY A 105 10.60 15.21 -6.76
C GLY A 105 11.08 14.83 -8.16
N SER A 106 10.17 14.70 -9.14
CA SER A 106 10.50 14.47 -10.55
C SER A 106 9.58 15.28 -11.48
N PHE A 107 10.16 15.78 -12.57
CA PHE A 107 9.40 16.38 -13.68
C PHE A 107 8.88 15.31 -14.66
N VAL A 108 9.29 14.06 -14.50
CA VAL A 108 8.83 12.94 -15.33
C VAL A 108 7.53 12.39 -14.74
N PRO A 109 6.47 12.22 -15.55
CA PRO A 109 5.24 11.59 -15.11
C PRO A 109 5.51 10.19 -14.49
N PRO A 110 4.80 9.81 -13.41
CA PRO A 110 4.94 8.50 -12.77
C PRO A 110 4.82 7.34 -13.74
N VAL A 111 3.91 7.52 -14.70
CA VAL A 111 3.57 6.54 -15.73
C VAL A 111 3.60 7.26 -17.06
N THR A 112 4.31 6.67 -18.01
CA THR A 112 4.38 7.15 -19.39
C THR A 112 3.77 6.12 -20.32
N TYR A 113 3.13 6.61 -21.38
CA TYR A 113 2.45 5.80 -22.39
C TYR A 113 3.02 6.14 -23.75
N GLU A 114 3.62 5.14 -24.38
CA GLU A 114 4.17 5.26 -25.72
C GLU A 114 3.42 4.32 -26.66
N GLU A 115 3.00 4.85 -27.80
CA GLU A 115 2.31 4.06 -28.82
C GLU A 115 3.15 3.98 -30.10
N ASN A 116 3.38 2.76 -30.57
CA ASN A 116 4.01 2.49 -31.86
C ASN A 116 3.07 1.64 -32.74
N ARG A 117 3.44 1.39 -34.00
CA ARG A 117 2.62 0.67 -34.99
C ARG A 117 2.22 -0.73 -34.55
N THR A 118 3.08 -1.44 -33.81
CA THR A 118 2.86 -2.86 -33.46
C THR A 118 2.41 -3.06 -32.03
N ARG A 119 2.74 -2.15 -31.12
CA ARG A 119 2.51 -2.31 -29.69
C ARG A 119 2.37 -0.96 -28.99
N THR A 120 1.71 -1.01 -27.85
CA THR A 120 1.64 0.07 -26.87
C THR A 120 2.49 -0.31 -25.67
N ARG A 121 3.17 0.68 -25.09
CA ARG A 121 4.12 0.51 -23.99
C ARG A 121 3.69 1.37 -22.82
N LEU A 122 3.55 0.75 -21.66
CA LEU A 122 3.44 1.42 -20.37
C LEU A 122 4.80 1.35 -19.67
N THR A 123 5.29 2.49 -19.19
CA THR A 123 6.52 2.55 -18.39
C THR A 123 6.23 3.22 -17.07
N PHE A 124 6.52 2.53 -15.97
CA PHE A 124 6.44 3.07 -14.62
C PHE A 124 7.84 3.47 -14.16
N HIS A 125 7.99 4.74 -13.81
CA HIS A 125 9.26 5.31 -13.40
C HIS A 125 9.34 5.36 -11.88
N ALA A 126 9.99 4.37 -11.28
CA ALA A 126 10.39 4.43 -9.88
C ALA A 126 11.71 5.21 -9.77
N SER A 127 11.64 6.55 -9.68
CA SER A 127 12.86 7.31 -9.41
C SER A 127 13.21 7.26 -7.93
N THR A 128 14.50 7.04 -7.62
CA THR A 128 15.07 7.11 -6.27
C THR A 128 14.82 8.45 -5.58
N TYR A 129 14.52 9.50 -6.37
CA TYR A 129 14.32 10.87 -5.91
C TYR A 129 12.87 11.34 -6.03
N SER A 130 11.96 10.48 -6.51
CA SER A 130 10.55 10.82 -6.63
C SER A 130 9.67 9.99 -5.70
N HIS A 131 8.90 10.67 -4.87
CA HIS A 131 7.81 10.02 -4.13
C HIS A 131 6.53 10.18 -4.91
N LEU A 132 6.11 9.09 -5.51
CA LEU A 132 4.75 8.95 -5.98
C LEU A 132 3.89 8.63 -4.76
N VAL A 133 2.62 9.05 -4.70
CA VAL A 133 1.71 8.65 -3.62
C VAL A 133 0.52 7.94 -4.21
N MET A 134 0.51 6.62 -4.07
CA MET A 134 -0.61 5.77 -4.47
C MET A 134 -1.43 5.46 -3.22
N THR A 135 -2.64 6.01 -3.15
CA THR A 135 -3.58 5.66 -2.07
C THR A 135 -4.02 4.20 -2.17
N GLU A 136 -4.05 3.68 -3.39
CA GLU A 136 -4.52 2.34 -3.73
C GLU A 136 -3.46 1.30 -3.52
N GLU A 137 -3.86 0.13 -3.02
CA GLU A 137 -2.92 -0.99 -2.84
C GLU A 137 -2.47 -1.60 -4.15
N ARG A 138 -3.31 -1.54 -5.19
CA ARG A 138 -3.08 -2.22 -6.46
C ARG A 138 -3.74 -1.45 -7.59
N LEU A 139 -3.04 -1.39 -8.72
CA LEU A 139 -3.58 -0.97 -9.99
C LEU A 139 -3.59 -2.16 -10.95
N LEU A 140 -4.69 -2.32 -11.66
CA LEU A 140 -4.87 -3.32 -12.71
C LEU A 140 -5.00 -2.60 -14.05
N PHE A 141 -4.13 -2.98 -14.98
CA PHE A 141 -4.22 -2.63 -16.39
C PHE A 141 -4.52 -3.90 -17.17
N ILE A 142 -5.48 -3.83 -18.10
CA ILE A 142 -5.87 -4.99 -18.89
C ILE A 142 -5.46 -4.73 -20.35
N CYS A 143 -4.53 -5.51 -20.87
CA CYS A 143 -4.29 -5.58 -22.30
C CYS A 143 -5.34 -6.50 -22.93
N GLY A 144 -6.27 -5.92 -23.69
CA GLY A 144 -7.38 -6.68 -24.23
C GLY A 144 -7.93 -6.10 -25.53
N PRO A 145 -8.92 -6.76 -26.13
CA PRO A 145 -9.55 -6.31 -27.36
C PRO A 145 -10.09 -4.89 -27.25
N SER A 146 -9.93 -4.05 -28.27
CA SER A 146 -10.41 -2.66 -28.24
C SER A 146 -11.93 -2.53 -28.11
N ASP A 147 -12.66 -3.57 -28.52
CA ASP A 147 -14.12 -3.69 -28.43
C ASP A 147 -14.59 -4.40 -27.14
N MET A 148 -13.71 -4.63 -26.17
CA MET A 148 -14.05 -5.34 -24.95
C MET A 148 -14.91 -4.50 -24.00
N GLU A 149 -16.05 -5.06 -23.59
CA GLU A 149 -16.87 -4.55 -22.50
C GLU A 149 -16.64 -5.39 -21.24
N LEU A 150 -16.08 -4.77 -20.20
CA LEU A 150 -15.87 -5.44 -18.91
C LEU A 150 -17.13 -5.36 -18.06
N SER A 151 -17.77 -6.52 -17.83
CA SER A 151 -18.87 -6.62 -16.88
C SER A 151 -18.38 -6.37 -15.44
N GLU A 152 -19.25 -5.88 -14.55
CA GLU A 152 -18.88 -5.70 -13.13
C GLU A 152 -18.43 -7.02 -12.48
N ARG A 153 -19.05 -8.14 -12.90
CA ARG A 153 -18.71 -9.48 -12.43
C ARG A 153 -17.29 -9.88 -12.88
N LEU A 154 -16.96 -9.67 -14.16
CA LEU A 154 -15.64 -9.95 -14.70
C LEU A 154 -14.59 -9.10 -13.99
N LEU A 155 -14.85 -7.80 -13.89
CA LEU A 155 -13.91 -6.86 -13.29
C LEU A 155 -13.67 -7.20 -11.81
N SER A 156 -14.72 -7.53 -11.05
CA SER A 156 -14.60 -8.00 -9.67
C SER A 156 -13.71 -9.25 -9.57
N TYR A 157 -13.98 -10.25 -10.43
CA TYR A 157 -13.16 -11.46 -10.49
C TYR A 157 -11.69 -11.16 -10.81
N LEU A 158 -11.44 -10.31 -11.80
CA LEU A 158 -10.08 -9.90 -12.17
C LEU A 158 -9.38 -9.20 -11.00
N THR A 159 -10.04 -8.27 -10.31
CA THR A 159 -9.39 -7.54 -9.22
C THR A 159 -9.16 -8.35 -7.95
N ILE A 160 -9.98 -9.37 -7.67
CA ILE A 160 -9.93 -10.13 -6.41
C ILE A 160 -9.22 -11.46 -6.60
N HIS A 161 -9.56 -12.21 -7.64
CA HIS A 161 -9.17 -13.62 -7.79
C HIS A 161 -8.02 -13.83 -8.78
N ALA A 162 -8.06 -13.18 -9.95
CA ALA A 162 -7.02 -13.41 -10.97
C ALA A 162 -5.63 -12.92 -10.51
N PHE A 163 -5.59 -11.97 -9.58
CA PHE A 163 -4.38 -11.54 -8.91
C PHE A 163 -3.68 -12.66 -8.12
N GLN A 164 -4.42 -13.62 -7.57
CA GLN A 164 -3.84 -14.70 -6.77
C GLN A 164 -3.05 -15.71 -7.64
N GLN A 165 -3.17 -15.64 -8.96
CA GLN A 165 -2.54 -16.54 -9.93
C GLN A 165 -1.22 -15.95 -10.44
N HIS A 166 -0.21 -16.02 -9.59
CA HIS A 166 1.11 -15.40 -9.72
C HIS A 166 1.87 -15.86 -10.95
N ASP A 167 2.19 -14.95 -11.87
CA ASP A 167 2.95 -15.21 -13.10
C ASP A 167 2.43 -16.42 -13.89
N GLU A 168 1.11 -16.65 -13.84
CA GLU A 168 0.46 -17.81 -14.43
C GLU A 168 -0.28 -17.44 -15.72
N THR A 169 -0.16 -18.33 -16.71
CA THR A 169 -1.06 -18.38 -17.86
C THR A 169 -2.32 -19.17 -17.47
N ILE A 170 -3.49 -18.60 -17.71
CA ILE A 170 -4.77 -19.30 -17.59
C ILE A 170 -5.10 -19.93 -18.94
N PRO A 171 -4.98 -21.27 -19.11
CA PRO A 171 -5.26 -21.89 -20.39
C PRO A 171 -6.75 -21.87 -20.70
N TRP A 172 -7.11 -21.89 -22.00
CA TRP A 172 -8.51 -21.97 -22.46
C TRP A 172 -9.26 -23.23 -21.97
N THR A 173 -8.51 -24.26 -21.58
CA THR A 173 -9.05 -25.51 -21.05
C THR A 173 -9.35 -25.46 -19.55
N ALA A 174 -8.95 -24.41 -18.84
CA ALA A 174 -9.24 -24.30 -17.42
C ALA A 174 -10.74 -24.15 -17.16
N ASP A 175 -11.24 -24.84 -16.13
CA ASP A 175 -12.61 -24.69 -15.66
C ASP A 175 -12.69 -23.53 -14.67
N SER A 176 -12.66 -22.31 -15.21
CA SER A 176 -12.70 -21.08 -14.42
C SER A 176 -13.79 -20.12 -14.90
N PRO A 177 -14.35 -19.29 -14.00
CA PRO A 177 -15.35 -18.29 -14.37
C PRO A 177 -14.86 -17.35 -15.49
N ILE A 178 -13.60 -16.92 -15.42
CA ILE A 178 -12.98 -16.05 -16.43
C ILE A 178 -12.93 -16.71 -17.81
N VAL A 179 -12.54 -17.99 -17.89
CA VAL A 179 -12.52 -18.72 -19.16
C VAL A 179 -13.93 -18.81 -19.74
N ASN A 180 -14.95 -19.03 -18.91
CA ASN A 180 -16.33 -19.13 -19.37
C ASN A 180 -16.87 -17.79 -19.89
N GLU A 181 -16.46 -16.66 -19.33
CA GLU A 181 -16.80 -15.34 -19.85
C GLU A 181 -16.02 -15.00 -21.14
N LEU A 182 -14.72 -15.33 -21.21
CA LEU A 182 -13.87 -15.03 -22.37
C LEU A 182 -14.07 -16.00 -23.55
N LYS A 183 -14.59 -17.21 -23.31
CA LYS A 183 -14.87 -18.22 -24.35
C LYS A 183 -15.80 -17.72 -25.45
N ARG A 184 -16.72 -16.79 -25.12
CA ARG A 184 -17.66 -16.21 -26.10
C ARG A 184 -16.91 -15.52 -27.24
N ASP A 185 -15.79 -14.87 -26.92
CA ASP A 185 -15.02 -14.09 -27.88
C ASP A 185 -13.75 -14.80 -28.36
N LYS A 186 -13.27 -15.83 -27.63
CA LYS A 186 -11.98 -16.50 -27.85
C LYS A 186 -10.79 -15.52 -27.92
N LYS A 187 -10.84 -14.49 -27.08
CA LYS A 187 -9.81 -13.45 -27.03
C LYS A 187 -9.14 -13.50 -25.67
N GLY A 188 -7.84 -13.75 -25.65
CA GLY A 188 -7.09 -13.79 -24.40
C GLY A 188 -6.84 -12.38 -23.87
N LEU A 189 -6.63 -12.28 -22.56
CA LEU A 189 -6.32 -11.04 -21.85
C LEU A 189 -4.90 -11.05 -21.29
N GLY A 190 -4.21 -9.92 -21.39
CA GLY A 190 -3.05 -9.63 -20.56
C GLY A 190 -3.50 -8.87 -19.31
N LEU A 191 -3.16 -9.35 -18.13
CA LEU A 191 -3.51 -8.74 -16.85
C LEU A 191 -2.23 -8.25 -16.20
N LEU A 192 -2.05 -6.93 -16.13
CA LEU A 192 -0.90 -6.31 -15.48
C LEU A 192 -1.32 -5.73 -14.13
N TYR A 193 -0.78 -6.28 -13.07
CA TYR A 193 -0.94 -5.75 -11.72
C TYR A 193 0.31 -4.98 -11.31
N VAL A 194 0.11 -3.74 -10.88
CA VAL A 194 1.15 -2.90 -10.29
C VAL A 194 0.77 -2.66 -8.85
N THR A 195 1.60 -3.12 -7.93
CA THR A 195 1.30 -3.08 -6.50
C THR A 195 1.84 -1.81 -5.83
N ARG A 196 1.20 -1.42 -4.73
CA ARG A 196 1.59 -0.25 -3.94
C ARG A 196 2.90 -0.52 -3.23
N MET A 197 3.93 0.07 -3.81
CA MET A 197 5.28 0.20 -3.29
C MET A 197 5.30 0.82 -1.89
N GLN A 198 6.31 0.50 -1.08
CA GLN A 198 6.49 1.17 0.21
C GLN A 198 6.79 2.67 0.04
N SER A 199 7.43 3.05 -1.05
CA SER A 199 7.69 4.45 -1.42
C SER A 199 6.43 5.21 -1.88
N LEU A 200 5.31 4.48 -2.10
CA LEU A 200 4.02 4.99 -2.52
C LEU A 200 3.03 5.24 -1.37
N LEU A 201 3.42 4.96 -0.12
CA LEU A 201 2.53 5.14 1.03
C LEU A 201 2.13 6.61 1.22
N PRO A 202 0.87 6.89 1.61
CA PRO A 202 0.46 8.23 2.03
C PRO A 202 1.42 8.81 3.07
N MET A 203 1.81 10.07 2.88
CA MET A 203 2.77 10.74 3.74
C MET A 203 2.10 11.31 4.98
N GLN A 204 2.84 11.35 6.09
CA GLN A 204 2.50 12.14 7.27
C GLN A 204 3.22 13.49 7.21
N GLY A 205 2.59 14.54 7.72
CA GLY A 205 3.25 15.82 7.91
C GLY A 205 2.38 17.02 7.58
N CYS A 206 3.05 18.17 7.52
CA CYS A 206 2.46 19.47 7.24
C CYS A 206 3.53 20.42 6.70
N GLY A 207 3.17 21.66 6.46
CA GLY A 207 4.11 22.67 5.99
C GLY A 207 3.50 24.06 5.98
N SER A 208 4.31 25.06 5.67
CA SER A 208 3.84 26.44 5.55
C SER A 208 2.98 26.67 4.30
N VAL A 209 2.92 25.69 3.40
CA VAL A 209 2.09 25.68 2.19
C VAL A 209 1.24 24.40 2.16
N PRO A 210 0.01 24.45 1.61
CA PRO A 210 -0.78 23.26 1.35
C PRO A 210 -0.01 22.28 0.46
N PHE A 211 0.02 21.00 0.83
CA PHE A 211 0.68 19.94 0.05
C PHE A 211 -0.31 18.79 -0.19
N PRO A 212 -0.66 18.49 -1.46
CA PRO A 212 -1.69 17.51 -1.82
C PRO A 212 -1.53 16.07 -1.31
N PRO A 213 -0.31 15.49 -1.14
CA PRO A 213 -0.17 14.08 -0.74
C PRO A 213 -0.21 13.82 0.77
N PHE A 214 -0.50 14.82 1.61
CA PHE A 214 -0.70 14.57 3.04
C PHE A 214 -1.96 13.69 3.24
N GLY A 215 -1.80 12.55 3.92
CA GLY A 215 -2.93 11.68 4.22
C GLY A 215 -3.98 12.40 5.09
N ASN A 216 -5.25 12.02 4.94
CA ASN A 216 -6.40 12.53 5.71
C ASN A 216 -6.35 12.23 7.23
N GLU A 217 -5.21 11.82 7.76
CA GLU A 217 -5.00 11.36 9.14
C GLU A 217 -3.97 12.22 9.91
N ALA A 218 -3.35 13.22 9.29
CA ALA A 218 -2.52 14.16 10.04
C ALA A 218 -3.42 15.12 10.82
N ASP A 219 -3.24 15.19 12.15
CA ASP A 219 -3.83 16.21 13.02
C ASP A 219 -3.21 17.58 12.69
N ILE A 220 -3.62 18.17 11.56
CA ILE A 220 -3.19 19.49 11.15
C ILE A 220 -4.06 20.51 11.88
N SER A 221 -3.47 21.21 12.82
CA SER A 221 -4.04 22.38 13.47
C SER A 221 -3.56 23.64 12.75
N ILE A 222 -4.47 24.57 12.48
CA ILE A 222 -4.13 25.90 11.93
C ILE A 222 -4.46 26.93 13.00
N ASN A 223 -3.46 27.68 13.43
CA ASN A 223 -3.68 28.80 14.32
C ASN A 223 -4.32 29.95 13.53
N ILE A 224 -5.60 30.22 13.79
CA ILE A 224 -6.39 31.23 13.07
C ILE A 224 -5.88 32.66 13.25
N ILE A 225 -5.10 32.95 14.29
CA ILE A 225 -4.56 34.28 14.59
C ILE A 225 -3.23 34.48 13.86
N THR A 226 -2.34 33.49 13.91
CA THR A 226 -0.99 33.60 13.35
C THR A 226 -0.86 33.01 11.95
N GLY A 227 -1.86 32.26 11.48
CA GLY A 227 -1.78 31.47 10.25
C GLY A 227 -0.83 30.27 10.33
N MET A 228 -0.27 29.99 11.52
CA MET A 228 0.70 28.91 11.71
C MET A 228 0.03 27.55 11.54
N SER A 229 0.55 26.72 10.64
CA SER A 229 0.19 25.31 10.53
C SER A 229 1.02 24.47 11.51
N SER A 230 0.39 23.55 12.23
CA SER A 230 1.09 22.66 13.14
C SER A 230 0.53 21.25 13.05
N CYS A 231 1.40 20.26 12.98
CA CYS A 231 1.02 18.86 12.98
C CYS A 231 1.89 18.03 13.92
N VAL A 232 1.30 16.96 14.43
CA VAL A 232 1.99 15.92 15.19
C VAL A 232 2.11 14.69 14.32
N VAL A 233 3.31 14.12 14.22
CA VAL A 233 3.59 12.93 13.42
C VAL A 233 4.19 11.83 14.29
N ASN A 234 3.85 10.59 13.96
CA ASN A 234 4.41 9.43 14.64
C ASN A 234 5.74 9.05 13.98
N SER A 235 6.85 9.33 14.66
CA SER A 235 8.19 9.03 14.16
C SER A 235 8.47 7.54 14.02
N MET A 236 7.67 6.70 14.65
CA MET A 236 7.81 5.25 14.63
C MET A 236 6.92 4.59 13.57
N SER A 237 6.26 5.35 12.70
CA SER A 237 5.44 4.79 11.62
C SER A 237 6.28 4.34 10.41
N THR A 238 5.76 3.38 9.63
CA THR A 238 6.30 3.03 8.31
C THR A 238 6.01 4.08 7.23
N ARG A 239 5.12 5.04 7.50
CA ARG A 239 4.79 6.09 6.53
C ARG A 239 5.91 7.13 6.44
N PRO A 240 6.25 7.60 5.22
CA PRO A 240 7.13 8.74 5.03
C PRO A 240 6.66 9.97 5.81
N ILE A 241 7.61 10.75 6.34
CA ILE A 241 7.33 12.02 7.02
C ILE A 241 7.87 13.17 6.17
N VAL A 242 7.00 14.13 5.84
CA VAL A 242 7.35 15.27 4.99
C VAL A 242 7.07 16.58 5.72
N PHE A 243 8.03 17.50 5.65
CA PHE A 243 7.87 18.87 6.14
C PHE A 243 8.23 19.87 5.05
N VAL A 244 7.25 20.68 4.63
CA VAL A 244 7.41 21.66 3.54
C VAL A 244 7.56 23.06 4.12
N CYS A 245 8.68 23.74 3.83
CA CYS A 245 8.97 25.07 4.37
C CYS A 245 9.25 26.12 3.29
N GLU A 246 8.36 27.10 3.16
CA GLU A 246 8.59 28.34 2.42
C GLU A 246 9.16 29.41 3.37
N GLY A 247 10.46 29.27 3.64
CA GLY A 247 11.21 30.10 4.57
C GLY A 247 12.50 29.42 5.04
N ARG A 248 12.98 29.82 6.21
CA ARG A 248 14.15 29.22 6.86
C ARG A 248 13.71 28.08 7.76
N LEU A 249 14.28 26.90 7.53
CA LEU A 249 14.06 25.73 8.37
C LEU A 249 14.91 25.80 9.65
N GLU A 250 14.31 25.48 10.80
CA GLU A 250 14.99 25.37 12.09
C GLU A 250 14.70 24.03 12.78
N PRO A 251 15.73 23.24 13.13
CA PRO A 251 17.14 23.46 12.77
C PRO A 251 17.35 23.29 11.26
N PRO A 252 18.43 23.84 10.66
CA PRO A 252 18.67 23.73 9.22
C PRO A 252 18.68 22.28 8.71
N ASP A 253 19.11 21.35 9.56
CA ASP A 253 19.19 19.91 9.35
C ASP A 253 18.05 19.17 10.08
N CYS A 254 16.83 19.70 10.00
CA CYS A 254 15.64 19.03 10.53
C CYS A 254 15.60 17.54 10.11
N MET A 255 15.20 16.65 11.04
CA MET A 255 15.17 15.17 10.92
C MET A 255 16.51 14.48 11.25
N THR A 256 17.65 15.16 11.16
CA THR A 256 18.91 14.71 11.78
C THR A 256 19.20 15.45 13.08
N SER A 257 18.59 16.62 13.23
CA SER A 257 18.47 17.36 14.48
C SER A 257 17.04 17.85 14.67
N VAL A 258 16.59 17.98 15.92
CA VAL A 258 15.29 18.56 16.29
C VAL A 258 15.46 19.54 17.45
N LEU A 259 14.49 20.44 17.60
CA LEU A 259 14.37 21.27 18.79
C LEU A 259 13.61 20.50 19.88
N ASN A 260 14.11 20.54 21.11
CA ASN A 260 13.35 20.07 22.28
C ASN A 260 12.39 21.15 22.79
N GLU A 261 11.65 20.86 23.87
CA GLU A 261 10.71 21.81 24.49
C GLU A 261 11.35 23.12 24.98
N ARG A 262 12.68 23.18 25.07
CA ARG A 262 13.46 24.36 25.49
C ARG A 262 14.11 25.09 24.31
N ASP A 263 13.71 24.77 23.07
CA ASP A 263 14.33 25.27 21.84
C ASP A 263 15.84 24.92 21.72
N GLU A 264 16.31 23.89 22.44
CA GLU A 264 17.69 23.42 22.32
C GLU A 264 17.78 22.40 21.17
N ILE A 265 18.85 22.48 20.39
CA ILE A 265 19.10 21.54 19.29
C ILE A 265 19.58 20.21 19.87
N VAL A 266 18.82 19.16 19.63
CA VAL A 266 19.14 17.78 19.99
C VAL A 266 19.42 17.00 18.71
N LYS A 267 20.60 16.37 18.64
CA LYS A 267 20.94 15.45 17.56
C LYS A 267 20.20 14.14 17.76
N VAL A 268 19.71 13.59 16.66
CA VAL A 268 18.93 12.35 16.65
C VAL A 268 19.53 11.38 15.65
N SER A 269 19.23 10.09 15.82
CA SER A 269 19.70 9.07 14.89
C SER A 269 19.19 9.41 13.49
N SER A 270 20.10 9.50 12.52
CA SER A 270 19.74 9.84 11.15
C SER A 270 18.79 8.80 10.58
N PRO A 271 17.73 9.21 9.84
CA PRO A 271 16.94 8.27 9.03
C PRO A 271 17.85 7.56 8.02
N ARG A 272 17.45 6.34 7.60
CA ARG A 272 18.13 5.60 6.52
C ARG A 272 18.15 6.36 5.19
N THR A 273 17.07 7.08 4.88
CA THR A 273 16.99 7.90 3.67
C THR A 273 16.47 9.29 4.02
N PHE A 274 17.33 10.28 3.82
CA PHE A 274 17.06 11.69 4.01
C PHE A 274 17.18 12.40 2.67
N ILE A 275 16.12 13.08 2.23
CA ILE A 275 16.13 13.92 1.04
C ILE A 275 15.76 15.34 1.48
N SER A 276 16.75 16.22 1.54
CA SER A 276 16.52 17.64 1.60
C SER A 276 16.73 18.24 0.21
N ASN A 277 15.73 18.97 -0.27
CA ASN A 277 15.88 19.78 -1.47
C ASN A 277 15.82 21.24 -1.03
N TYR A 278 16.98 21.89 -1.05
CA TYR A 278 17.10 23.32 -0.81
C TYR A 278 17.06 24.01 -2.17
N ASN A 279 15.90 24.55 -2.55
CA ASN A 279 15.85 25.57 -3.59
C ASN A 279 15.83 26.92 -2.89
N ASP A 280 16.54 27.92 -3.43
CA ASP A 280 16.76 29.23 -2.77
C ASP A 280 15.46 30.00 -2.40
N GLU A 281 14.30 29.58 -2.92
CA GLU A 281 12.99 30.17 -2.62
C GLU A 281 12.08 29.28 -1.75
N ARG A 282 12.36 27.98 -1.64
CA ARG A 282 11.57 26.99 -0.87
C ARG A 282 12.47 25.86 -0.35
N SER A 283 12.54 25.72 0.97
CA SER A 283 13.24 24.61 1.62
C SER A 283 12.27 23.46 1.86
N MET A 284 12.49 22.31 1.23
CA MET A 284 11.68 21.13 1.47
C MET A 284 12.52 20.02 2.09
N VAL A 285 12.01 19.42 3.17
CA VAL A 285 12.63 18.27 3.80
C VAL A 285 11.68 17.09 3.79
N ILE A 286 12.13 16.01 3.13
CA ILE A 286 11.46 14.72 3.07
C ILE A 286 12.33 13.73 3.83
N SER A 287 11.75 13.11 4.84
CA SER A 287 12.40 12.02 5.55
C SER A 287 11.64 10.73 5.32
N LEU A 288 12.35 9.73 4.83
CA LEU A 288 11.84 8.37 4.72
C LEU A 288 12.44 7.56 5.86
N PHE A 289 11.59 7.25 6.83
CA PHE A 289 11.95 6.32 7.89
C PHE A 289 11.59 4.91 7.43
N LYS A 290 12.54 4.23 6.76
CA LYS A 290 12.42 2.78 6.53
C LYS A 290 13.11 2.05 7.69
N THR A 291 12.33 1.90 8.76
CA THR A 291 12.53 0.98 9.90
C THR A 291 13.99 0.66 10.25
N SER A 292 14.57 1.50 11.09
CA SER A 292 15.34 1.12 12.28
C SER A 292 15.86 2.39 12.94
N PHE A 293 15.90 2.39 14.27
CA PHE A 293 16.46 3.39 15.19
C PHE A 293 15.48 4.37 15.85
N ASN A 294 15.98 4.87 17.00
CA ASN A 294 15.29 5.26 18.21
C ASN A 294 14.07 6.17 18.04
N PRO A 295 13.06 6.04 18.92
CA PRO A 295 11.96 7.00 19.01
C PRO A 295 12.47 8.45 18.97
N LEU A 296 12.03 9.20 17.96
CA LEU A 296 12.33 10.61 17.80
C LEU A 296 11.30 11.43 18.57
N SER A 297 11.77 12.33 19.42
CA SER A 297 10.92 13.28 20.14
C SER A 297 11.52 14.68 20.01
N GLY A 298 10.69 15.65 19.62
CA GLY A 298 11.10 17.02 19.38
C GLY A 298 10.28 17.66 18.26
N TYR A 299 10.72 18.81 17.75
CA TYR A 299 10.05 19.46 16.63
C TYR A 299 11.02 20.17 15.70
N CYS A 300 10.54 20.48 14.51
CA CYS A 300 11.13 21.48 13.64
C CYS A 300 10.13 22.60 13.37
N ARG A 301 10.63 23.76 12.99
CA ARG A 301 9.78 24.89 12.59
C ARG A 301 10.27 25.55 11.31
N CYS A 302 9.31 26.08 10.56
CA CYS A 302 9.55 26.91 9.39
C CYS A 302 9.36 28.36 9.79
N VAL A 303 10.37 29.19 9.56
CA VAL A 303 10.41 30.59 9.98
C VAL A 303 10.47 31.49 8.76
N ASP A 304 9.64 32.53 8.76
CA ASP A 304 9.72 33.59 7.77
C ASP A 304 11.05 34.36 7.92
N PRO A 305 11.91 34.40 6.88
CA PRO A 305 13.23 35.01 7.01
C PRO A 305 13.19 36.53 7.20
N ALA A 306 12.10 37.21 6.80
CA ALA A 306 11.98 38.66 6.89
C ALA A 306 11.40 39.12 8.24
N THR A 307 10.41 38.39 8.76
CA THR A 307 9.66 38.77 9.97
C THR A 307 10.07 37.98 11.21
N GLY A 308 10.74 36.83 11.04
CA GLY A 308 11.04 35.90 12.13
C GLY A 308 9.79 35.14 12.63
N ALA A 309 8.63 35.31 12.00
CA ALA A 309 7.40 34.63 12.40
C ALA A 309 7.44 33.13 12.05
N VAL A 310 6.92 32.29 12.94
CA VAL A 310 6.80 30.84 12.67
C VAL A 310 5.59 30.61 11.76
N LYS A 311 5.85 30.08 10.56
CA LYS A 311 4.84 29.73 9.56
C LYS A 311 4.31 28.31 9.72
N ALA A 312 5.17 27.38 10.13
CA ALA A 312 4.78 26.00 10.32
C ALA A 312 5.60 25.31 11.42
N LYS A 313 5.02 24.30 12.08
CA LYS A 313 5.69 23.44 13.07
C LYS A 313 5.33 21.98 12.82
N ILE A 314 6.33 21.10 12.81
CA ILE A 314 6.13 19.65 12.82
C ILE A 314 6.69 19.10 14.12
N GLU A 315 5.86 18.38 14.86
CA GLU A 315 6.25 17.75 16.13
C GLU A 315 6.31 16.24 15.97
N PHE A 316 7.45 15.66 16.33
CA PHE A 316 7.69 14.23 16.34
C PHE A 316 7.34 13.69 17.72
N ARG A 317 6.44 12.72 17.77
CA ARG A 317 6.15 11.96 18.99
C ARG A 317 6.33 10.49 18.75
N SER A 318 7.05 9.84 19.66
CA SER A 318 7.06 8.39 19.73
C SER A 318 5.76 7.90 20.37
N GLN A 319 4.96 7.17 19.61
CA GLN A 319 3.74 6.57 20.11
C GLN A 319 4.01 5.15 20.64
N ARG A 320 3.75 4.89 21.92
CA ARG A 320 3.86 3.54 22.50
C ARG A 320 2.53 2.84 22.66
N GLU A 321 1.44 3.59 22.74
CA GLU A 321 0.10 3.05 22.87
C GLU A 321 -0.69 3.39 21.63
N TYR A 322 -1.08 2.37 20.89
CA TYR A 322 -1.83 2.47 19.66
C TYR A 322 -3.25 2.00 19.89
N VAL A 323 -4.22 2.71 19.30
CA VAL A 323 -5.62 2.28 19.28
C VAL A 323 -6.09 2.20 17.83
N CYS A 324 -6.44 1.01 17.37
CA CYS A 324 -7.12 0.79 16.12
C CYS A 324 -8.61 0.59 16.39
N ASP A 325 -9.41 1.64 16.20
CA ASP A 325 -10.86 1.57 16.36
C ASP A 325 -11.56 1.26 15.02
N ILE A 326 -11.78 -0.03 14.77
CA ILE A 326 -12.50 -0.56 13.61
C ILE A 326 -13.96 -0.10 13.65
N THR A 327 -14.59 0.00 14.82
CA THR A 327 -15.98 0.46 14.96
C THR A 327 -16.15 1.87 14.42
N SER A 328 -15.30 2.80 14.85
CA SER A 328 -15.30 4.18 14.35
C SER A 328 -14.97 4.25 12.85
N LYS A 329 -14.02 3.43 12.39
CA LYS A 329 -13.64 3.34 10.97
C LYS A 329 -14.74 2.73 10.10
N LEU A 330 -15.59 1.85 10.62
CA LEU A 330 -16.71 1.24 9.90
C LEU A 330 -17.75 2.29 9.50
N PHE A 331 -18.09 3.23 10.40
CA PHE A 331 -18.99 4.34 10.08
C PHE A 331 -18.41 5.22 8.97
N ARG A 332 -17.10 5.53 9.05
CA ARG A 332 -16.41 6.26 7.97
C ARG A 332 -16.45 5.48 6.67
N HIS A 333 -16.19 4.17 6.68
CA HIS A 333 -16.18 3.31 5.50
C HIS A 333 -17.52 3.32 4.74
N ARG A 334 -18.65 3.43 5.45
CA ARG A 334 -19.98 3.52 4.83
C ARG A 334 -20.20 4.82 4.05
N ILE A 335 -19.59 5.92 4.49
CA ILE A 335 -19.70 7.24 3.84
C ILE A 335 -18.61 7.40 2.78
N GLN A 336 -17.40 6.98 3.12
CA GLN A 336 -16.21 7.01 2.29
C GLN A 336 -15.44 5.72 2.52
N ARG A 337 -15.52 4.81 1.55
CA ARG A 337 -14.84 3.51 1.57
C ARG A 337 -13.36 3.67 1.96
N ILE A 338 -12.98 3.02 3.06
CA ILE A 338 -11.59 2.89 3.49
C ILE A 338 -10.94 1.82 2.62
N ARG A 339 -9.81 2.18 2.01
CA ARG A 339 -9.10 1.36 1.03
C ARG A 339 -7.85 0.75 1.68
N GLY A 340 -7.62 -0.56 1.45
CA GLY A 340 -6.49 -1.28 2.01
C GLY A 340 -6.56 -1.55 3.52
N ASN A 341 -5.40 -1.63 4.19
CA ASN A 341 -5.33 -1.77 5.64
C ASN A 341 -6.07 -0.63 6.37
N TRP A 342 -7.01 -0.99 7.24
CA TRP A 342 -7.77 -0.03 8.05
C TRP A 342 -6.88 0.64 9.11
N CYS A 343 -5.92 -0.12 9.62
CA CYS A 343 -4.87 0.35 10.51
C CYS A 343 -3.54 -0.29 10.10
N SER A 344 -2.46 0.46 10.22
CA SER A 344 -1.10 -0.07 10.07
C SER A 344 -0.22 0.52 11.17
N VAL A 345 0.37 -0.36 11.98
CA VAL A 345 1.08 0.01 13.20
C VAL A 345 2.43 -0.67 13.21
N VAL A 346 3.45 0.04 13.70
CA VAL A 346 4.77 -0.53 14.00
C VAL A 346 4.91 -0.62 15.50
N LEU A 347 5.09 -1.83 16.03
CA LEU A 347 5.29 -2.06 17.45
C LEU A 347 6.78 -2.21 17.75
N TYR A 348 7.23 -1.34 18.65
CA TYR A 348 8.57 -1.38 19.24
C TYR A 348 8.53 -2.06 20.61
N PRO A 349 9.66 -2.57 21.11
CA PRO A 349 9.75 -3.09 22.47
C PRO A 349 9.18 -2.08 23.49
N GLY A 350 8.22 -2.52 24.31
CA GLY A 350 7.51 -1.70 25.29
C GLY A 350 6.25 -0.98 24.77
N SER A 351 5.83 -1.26 23.53
CA SER A 351 4.61 -0.69 22.93
C SER A 351 3.44 -1.65 23.01
N SER A 352 2.22 -1.15 22.79
CA SER A 352 1.01 -1.95 22.68
C SER A 352 0.04 -1.42 21.64
N LEU A 353 -0.76 -2.31 21.06
CA LEU A 353 -1.85 -2.02 20.15
C LEU A 353 -3.16 -2.56 20.72
N THR A 354 -4.12 -1.69 20.97
CA THR A 354 -5.50 -2.04 21.28
C THR A 354 -6.33 -1.99 20.01
N ILE A 355 -6.93 -3.11 19.60
CA ILE A 355 -7.85 -3.19 18.47
C ILE A 355 -9.26 -3.25 19.04
N LYS A 356 -10.08 -2.25 18.69
CA LYS A 356 -11.49 -2.17 19.04
C LYS A 356 -12.32 -2.50 17.82
N PHE A 357 -13.29 -3.38 17.94
CA PHE A 357 -14.12 -3.81 16.83
C PHE A 357 -15.57 -4.07 17.26
N PRO A 358 -16.52 -4.00 16.32
CA PRO A 358 -17.90 -4.34 16.62
C PRO A 358 -17.98 -5.83 16.97
N VAL A 359 -18.60 -6.13 18.10
CA VAL A 359 -19.00 -7.51 18.44
C VAL A 359 -20.43 -7.75 17.96
N ASP A 360 -20.75 -9.03 17.77
CA ASP A 360 -22.12 -9.47 17.58
C ASP A 360 -22.91 -9.13 18.85
N GLN A 361 -23.60 -8.00 18.82
CA GLN A 361 -24.45 -7.58 19.91
C GLN A 361 -25.86 -8.06 19.63
N SER A 362 -26.29 -9.06 20.40
CA SER A 362 -27.69 -9.24 20.82
C SER A 362 -28.28 -8.01 21.56
N ASN A 363 -27.64 -6.85 21.46
CA ASN A 363 -27.94 -5.60 22.15
C ASN A 363 -27.72 -4.36 21.26
N PHE A 364 -27.87 -4.45 19.94
CA PHE A 364 -28.43 -3.31 19.19
C PHE A 364 -29.92 -3.18 19.53
N GLY A 365 -30.20 -2.97 20.82
CA GLY A 365 -31.52 -2.67 21.33
C GLY A 365 -31.92 -1.31 20.80
N VAL A 366 -32.74 -1.32 19.75
CA VAL A 366 -33.74 -0.27 19.59
C VAL A 366 -34.47 -0.23 20.94
N PRO A 367 -34.52 0.90 21.67
CA PRO A 367 -35.31 0.97 22.88
C PRO A 367 -36.77 0.75 22.48
N ALA A 368 -37.25 -0.47 22.67
CA ALA A 368 -38.65 -0.79 22.55
C ALA A 368 -39.32 -0.27 23.81
N ASP A 369 -39.82 0.96 23.71
CA ASP A 369 -40.82 1.45 24.65
C ASP A 369 -42.00 0.47 24.67
N GLY A 370 -42.22 -0.14 25.84
CA GLY A 370 -43.52 -0.68 26.27
C GLY A 370 -43.92 -2.04 25.69
N SER A 371 -43.75 -3.11 26.48
CA SER A 371 -44.86 -3.80 27.15
C SER A 371 -44.39 -5.14 27.71
N GLU A 372 -44.75 -5.39 28.97
CA GLU A 372 -44.59 -6.66 29.67
C GLU A 372 -45.41 -7.76 28.96
N GLY A 373 -44.79 -8.92 28.71
CA GLY A 373 -45.50 -10.09 28.19
C GLY A 373 -44.58 -11.27 27.92
N ALA A 374 -44.70 -12.29 28.75
CA ALA A 374 -43.96 -13.55 28.67
C ALA A 374 -44.04 -14.24 27.29
N GLY A 375 -42.93 -14.83 26.86
CA GLY A 375 -42.89 -15.75 25.73
C GLY A 375 -41.47 -15.97 25.23
N THR A 376 -40.91 -17.13 25.58
CA THR A 376 -39.76 -17.75 24.91
C THR A 376 -39.87 -17.57 23.40
N LYS A 377 -39.00 -16.76 22.82
CA LYS A 377 -38.75 -16.74 21.38
C LYS A 377 -37.30 -17.13 21.16
N ASP A 378 -37.17 -18.32 20.61
CA ASP A 378 -36.11 -18.71 19.69
C ASP A 378 -35.62 -17.48 18.90
N GLU A 379 -34.49 -16.91 19.32
CA GLU A 379 -33.84 -15.82 18.59
C GLU A 379 -33.19 -16.46 17.36
N GLY A 380 -33.83 -16.30 16.20
CA GLY A 380 -33.29 -16.78 14.93
C GLY A 380 -31.89 -16.20 14.66
N PRO A 381 -31.04 -16.93 13.90
CA PRO A 381 -29.67 -16.50 13.61
C PRO A 381 -29.70 -15.14 12.92
N TYR A 382 -28.98 -14.16 13.47
CA TYR A 382 -28.83 -12.83 12.92
C TYR A 382 -28.43 -12.90 11.43
N PRO A 383 -28.86 -11.94 10.60
CA PRO A 383 -28.63 -11.98 9.18
C PRO A 383 -27.21 -11.55 8.82
N PHE A 384 -26.22 -11.76 9.68
CA PHE A 384 -24.80 -11.50 9.44
C PHE A 384 -23.96 -12.31 10.43
N SER A 385 -22.72 -12.59 10.05
CA SER A 385 -21.69 -13.20 10.89
C SER A 385 -20.53 -12.25 11.04
N ILE A 386 -20.02 -12.14 12.26
CA ILE A 386 -18.83 -11.36 12.59
C ILE A 386 -17.75 -12.32 13.10
N ASP A 387 -16.54 -12.18 12.60
CA ASP A 387 -15.38 -12.99 13.03
C ASP A 387 -14.15 -12.09 13.22
N PHE A 388 -13.34 -12.41 14.23
CA PHE A 388 -12.09 -11.71 14.53
C PHE A 388 -10.96 -12.73 14.71
N SER A 389 -9.84 -12.52 14.03
CA SER A 389 -8.74 -13.48 14.02
C SER A 389 -7.38 -12.79 13.78
N PRO A 390 -6.27 -13.25 14.38
CA PRO A 390 -6.19 -14.37 15.32
C PRO A 390 -6.65 -14.00 16.74
N THR A 391 -7.13 -15.01 17.49
CA THR A 391 -7.56 -14.90 18.90
C THR A 391 -6.50 -15.40 19.90
N ASP A 392 -5.39 -15.95 19.40
CA ASP A 392 -4.21 -16.31 20.17
C ASP A 392 -2.96 -16.14 19.28
N LEU A 393 -1.76 -16.31 19.87
CA LEU A 393 -0.49 -16.19 19.15
C LEU A 393 0.08 -17.55 18.75
N SER A 394 -0.69 -18.64 18.74
CA SER A 394 -0.21 -19.96 18.26
C SER A 394 0.03 -19.92 16.76
N PHE A 395 -0.85 -19.22 16.05
CA PHE A 395 -0.77 -18.96 14.61
C PHE A 395 -0.81 -17.45 14.37
N MET A 396 0.06 -17.02 13.46
CA MET A 396 0.15 -15.66 13.00
C MET A 396 -0.44 -15.60 11.59
N LYS A 397 -1.26 -14.58 11.34
CA LYS A 397 -1.72 -14.28 9.99
C LYS A 397 -0.66 -13.50 9.25
N VAL A 398 -0.07 -14.13 8.27
CA VAL A 398 1.01 -13.55 7.47
C VAL A 398 0.49 -13.37 6.06
N GLY A 399 0.71 -12.19 5.50
CA GLY A 399 0.47 -11.99 4.07
C GLY A 399 1.54 -12.74 3.29
N GLN A 400 1.17 -13.52 2.29
CA GLN A 400 2.14 -13.91 1.26
C GLN A 400 2.38 -12.70 0.37
N TRP A 401 3.62 -12.23 0.36
CA TRP A 401 4.10 -11.11 -0.44
C TRP A 401 5.03 -11.65 -1.49
N SER A 402 4.48 -12.12 -2.60
CA SER A 402 5.32 -12.23 -3.80
C SER A 402 5.49 -10.84 -4.41
N THR A 403 4.43 -10.02 -4.37
CA THR A 403 4.38 -8.64 -4.88
C THR A 403 3.20 -7.81 -4.31
N GLY A 404 2.21 -8.41 -3.64
CA GLY A 404 1.18 -7.71 -2.83
C GLY A 404 0.64 -8.62 -1.71
N ILE A 405 -0.49 -8.28 -1.04
CA ILE A 405 -1.13 -9.26 -0.13
C ILE A 405 -2.00 -10.21 -0.96
N ASP A 406 -1.39 -11.28 -1.43
CA ASP A 406 -1.96 -12.22 -2.41
C ASP A 406 -2.97 -13.16 -1.74
N SER A 407 -2.61 -13.60 -0.55
CA SER A 407 -3.40 -14.37 0.39
C SER A 407 -2.94 -14.01 1.80
N ILE A 408 -3.79 -14.25 2.78
CA ILE A 408 -3.39 -14.23 4.19
C ILE A 408 -3.46 -15.67 4.67
N GLU A 409 -2.33 -16.19 5.12
CA GLU A 409 -2.19 -17.56 5.59
C GLU A 409 -1.95 -17.58 7.09
N ASP A 410 -2.44 -18.65 7.72
CA ASP A 410 -2.14 -18.96 9.10
C ASP A 410 -0.82 -19.74 9.17
N VAL A 411 0.19 -19.13 9.79
CA VAL A 411 1.52 -19.72 9.95
C VAL A 411 1.81 -19.85 11.43
N GLU A 412 2.30 -21.01 11.87
CA GLU A 412 2.67 -21.21 13.28
C GLU A 412 3.70 -20.15 13.73
N TYR A 413 3.48 -19.56 14.90
CA TYR A 413 4.30 -18.46 15.42
C TYR A 413 5.80 -18.75 15.37
N HIS A 414 6.19 -19.93 15.82
CA HIS A 414 7.59 -20.35 15.90
C HIS A 414 8.23 -20.67 14.54
N LYS A 415 7.49 -20.60 13.42
CA LYS A 415 8.04 -20.67 12.06
C LYS A 415 8.44 -19.30 11.52
N VAL A 416 7.91 -18.21 12.09
CA VAL A 416 8.10 -16.84 11.60
C VAL A 416 8.81 -15.94 12.61
N LEU A 417 8.60 -16.18 13.91
CA LEU A 417 9.17 -15.41 15.02
C LEU A 417 9.83 -16.34 16.04
N ALA A 418 10.94 -15.88 16.61
CA ALA A 418 11.61 -16.46 17.76
C ALA A 418 11.50 -15.50 18.96
N GLY A 419 11.35 -16.05 20.16
CA GLY A 419 11.23 -15.30 21.40
C GLY A 419 9.80 -15.19 21.93
N ASP A 420 9.67 -14.67 23.14
CA ASP A 420 8.44 -14.68 23.95
C ASP A 420 8.03 -13.25 24.38
N ALA A 421 8.41 -12.26 23.58
CA ALA A 421 8.16 -10.86 23.88
C ALA A 421 6.71 -10.41 23.62
N LEU A 422 5.97 -11.14 22.78
CA LEU A 422 4.62 -10.79 22.39
C LEU A 422 3.58 -11.45 23.31
N GLU A 423 2.60 -10.67 23.71
CA GLU A 423 1.46 -11.12 24.51
C GLU A 423 0.17 -10.60 23.88
N LEU A 424 -0.84 -11.45 23.73
CA LEU A 424 -2.16 -11.08 23.23
C LEU A 424 -3.17 -11.20 24.37
N ASP A 425 -3.58 -10.06 24.92
CA ASP A 425 -4.65 -9.99 25.90
C ASP A 425 -6.01 -9.98 25.19
N VAL A 426 -6.71 -11.11 25.31
CA VAL A 426 -8.07 -11.32 24.79
C VAL A 426 -9.13 -11.31 25.90
N SER A 427 -8.80 -10.84 27.10
CA SER A 427 -9.73 -10.82 28.24
C SER A 427 -10.99 -9.97 27.99
N GLN A 428 -10.91 -8.98 27.09
CA GLN A 428 -12.02 -8.11 26.69
C GLN A 428 -12.56 -8.43 25.29
N ILE A 429 -12.22 -9.57 24.68
CA ILE A 429 -12.61 -9.89 23.31
C ILE A 429 -14.13 -9.93 23.12
N SER A 430 -14.86 -10.38 24.14
CA SER A 430 -16.33 -10.39 24.17
C SER A 430 -16.96 -8.99 24.18
N LYS A 431 -16.19 -7.97 24.54
CA LYS A 431 -16.57 -6.55 24.45
C LYS A 431 -16.01 -5.87 23.20
N GLY A 432 -15.37 -6.63 22.32
CA GLY A 432 -14.80 -6.13 21.08
C GLY A 432 -13.46 -5.44 21.26
N GLU A 433 -12.67 -5.86 22.25
CA GLU A 433 -11.35 -5.29 22.49
C GLU A 433 -10.31 -6.39 22.64
N VAL A 434 -9.24 -6.30 21.86
CA VAL A 434 -8.06 -7.16 21.95
C VAL A 434 -6.83 -6.27 22.05
N LYS A 435 -5.89 -6.61 22.94
CA LYS A 435 -4.66 -5.84 23.14
C LYS A 435 -3.43 -6.69 22.88
N LEU A 436 -2.65 -6.31 21.87
CA LEU A 436 -1.34 -6.87 21.58
C LEU A 436 -0.26 -6.05 22.30
N ILE A 437 0.57 -6.72 23.10
CA ILE A 437 1.61 -6.10 23.93
C ILE A 437 2.96 -6.63 23.47
N TYR A 438 3.91 -5.72 23.25
CA TYR A 438 5.31 -6.07 23.02
C TYR A 438 6.13 -5.69 24.25
N ASN A 439 6.59 -6.68 25.00
CA ASN A 439 7.37 -6.52 26.21
C ASN A 439 8.82 -6.06 25.93
N SER A 440 9.25 -4.95 26.54
CA SER A 440 10.57 -4.35 26.29
C SER A 440 11.77 -5.13 26.85
N GLY A 441 11.54 -6.08 27.76
CA GLY A 441 12.58 -6.85 28.44
C GLY A 441 12.78 -8.26 27.90
N ARG A 442 12.15 -8.60 26.76
CA ARG A 442 12.18 -9.93 26.18
C ARG A 442 12.60 -9.86 24.72
N PRO A 443 13.41 -10.81 24.24
CA PRO A 443 13.86 -10.80 22.87
C PRO A 443 12.73 -11.18 21.90
N LEU A 444 12.73 -10.55 20.74
CA LEU A 444 11.94 -10.95 19.58
C LEU A 444 12.83 -10.88 18.35
N SER A 445 12.95 -12.01 17.65
CA SER A 445 13.74 -12.15 16.45
C SER A 445 12.92 -12.75 15.33
N LEU A 446 13.28 -12.43 14.09
CA LEU A 446 12.63 -12.94 12.91
C LEU A 446 13.31 -14.23 12.45
N ILE A 447 12.55 -15.30 12.23
CA ILE A 447 13.06 -16.58 11.70
C ILE A 447 12.98 -16.59 10.16
N GLY A 448 12.00 -15.88 9.60
CA GLY A 448 11.80 -15.73 8.14
C GLY A 448 12.19 -14.35 7.62
N ASN A 449 11.64 -13.98 6.46
CA ASN A 449 11.82 -12.64 5.87
C ASN A 449 10.58 -11.73 6.02
N ILE A 450 9.59 -12.13 6.82
CA ILE A 450 8.31 -11.44 6.92
C ILE A 450 8.10 -10.90 8.34
N ASN A 451 8.24 -9.58 8.51
CA ASN A 451 8.01 -8.89 9.78
C ASN A 451 6.63 -8.23 9.91
N SER A 452 5.72 -8.52 8.98
CA SER A 452 4.38 -7.94 8.87
C SER A 452 3.31 -9.01 9.14
N PHE A 453 2.41 -8.71 10.07
CA PHE A 453 1.41 -9.64 10.57
C PHE A 453 0.04 -8.97 10.61
N PHE A 454 -1.03 -9.74 10.43
CA PHE A 454 -2.37 -9.19 10.26
C PHE A 454 -3.32 -9.61 11.38
N PHE A 455 -4.19 -8.69 11.79
CA PHE A 455 -5.45 -9.03 12.43
C PHE A 455 -6.57 -8.71 11.45
N ILE A 456 -7.54 -9.60 11.36
CA ILE A 456 -8.65 -9.51 10.43
C ILE A 456 -9.93 -9.50 11.24
N TRP A 457 -10.76 -8.49 10.97
CA TRP A 457 -12.16 -8.50 11.35
C TRP A 457 -13.02 -8.66 10.10
N ASN A 458 -13.87 -9.67 10.10
CA ASN A 458 -14.76 -10.01 8.99
C ASN A 458 -16.20 -9.71 9.38
N PHE A 459 -16.92 -9.05 8.49
CA PHE A 459 -18.37 -8.93 8.52
C PHE A 459 -18.94 -9.56 7.26
N VAL A 460 -19.64 -10.68 7.42
CA VAL A 460 -20.24 -11.43 6.33
C VAL A 460 -21.76 -11.32 6.46
N PRO A 461 -22.43 -10.51 5.62
CA PRO A 461 -23.87 -10.43 5.64
C PRO A 461 -24.51 -11.73 5.14
N SER A 462 -25.73 -12.00 5.60
CA SER A 462 -26.56 -13.08 5.11
C SER A 462 -26.81 -12.91 3.61
N PRO A 463 -26.83 -14.01 2.83
CA PRO A 463 -27.13 -13.96 1.40
C PRO A 463 -28.42 -13.22 1.04
N MET A 464 -29.36 -13.11 1.98
CA MET A 464 -30.65 -12.42 1.78
C MET A 464 -30.55 -10.89 1.78
N LEU A 465 -29.49 -10.28 2.32
CA LEU A 465 -29.41 -8.83 2.51
C LEU A 465 -28.80 -8.07 1.33
N ASN A 466 -28.30 -8.74 0.28
CA ASN A 466 -27.61 -8.10 -0.86
C ASN A 466 -26.55 -7.05 -0.44
N LEU A 467 -25.91 -7.25 0.72
CA LEU A 467 -24.81 -6.42 1.20
C LEU A 467 -23.48 -7.10 0.85
N ALA A 468 -22.46 -6.31 0.54
CA ALA A 468 -21.11 -6.82 0.38
C ALA A 468 -20.52 -7.20 1.75
N ALA A 469 -19.70 -8.25 1.78
CA ALA A 469 -18.86 -8.54 2.94
C ALA A 469 -17.86 -7.40 3.15
N ILE A 470 -17.50 -7.15 4.41
CA ILE A 470 -16.51 -6.15 4.78
C ILE A 470 -15.37 -6.85 5.50
N HIS A 471 -14.15 -6.60 5.02
CA HIS A 471 -12.93 -7.10 5.63
C HIS A 471 -12.10 -5.92 6.14
N ALA A 472 -11.91 -5.85 7.45
CA ALA A 472 -11.05 -4.84 8.07
C ALA A 472 -9.71 -5.49 8.45
N LEU A 473 -8.66 -5.08 7.74
CA LEU A 473 -7.29 -5.54 7.95
C LEU A 473 -6.52 -4.57 8.84
N VAL A 474 -5.90 -5.10 9.89
CA VAL A 474 -4.99 -4.38 10.78
C VAL A 474 -3.61 -4.96 10.59
N ASN A 475 -2.72 -4.20 9.96
CA ASN A 475 -1.33 -4.60 9.76
C ASN A 475 -0.47 -4.18 10.96
N VAL A 476 0.33 -5.12 11.46
CA VAL A 476 1.25 -4.94 12.58
C VAL A 476 2.65 -5.34 12.12
N VAL A 477 3.60 -4.41 12.20
CA VAL A 477 5.01 -4.64 11.91
C VAL A 477 5.78 -4.63 13.21
N PHE A 478 6.62 -5.63 13.47
CA PHE A 478 7.45 -5.67 14.67
C PHE A 478 8.85 -5.16 14.40
N VAL A 479 9.38 -4.35 15.32
CA VAL A 479 10.80 -4.00 15.37
C VAL A 479 11.52 -5.04 16.20
N MET A 480 12.41 -5.80 15.56
CA MET A 480 13.15 -6.87 16.23
C MET A 480 14.15 -6.28 17.24
N THR A 481 14.39 -7.00 18.33
CA THR A 481 15.49 -6.68 19.25
C THR A 481 16.79 -7.21 18.63
N GLU A 482 17.72 -6.33 18.29
CA GLU A 482 19.08 -6.74 17.92
C GLU A 482 19.76 -7.34 19.16
N ASP A 483 20.37 -8.52 19.01
CA ASP A 483 21.33 -9.07 19.97
C ASP A 483 22.71 -8.44 19.80
#